data_AF-A0A2V9UMT6-F1
#
_entry.id   AF-A0A2V9UMT6-F1
#
_cell.length_a   1.000
_cell.length_b   1.000
_cell.length_c   1.000
_cell.angle_alpha   90.00
_cell.angle_beta   90.00
_cell.angle_gamma   90.00
#
_symmetry.space_group_name_H-M   'P 1'
#
loop_
_entity.id
_entity.type
_entity.pdbx_description
1 polymer ?
#
loop_
_entity_poly.entity_id
_entity_poly.type
_entity_poly.pdbx_seq_one_letter_code
_entity_poly.pdbx_strand_id
1 'polypeptide(L)'
;MAPFASRPCMLRCSLPISPASKYEGDKVMKCLRGMSLWFCSFIFLSLLAFVPTLYAGNDVLGEIELVGDTKVEKSSGVWIDRQYVGYLHELKGAKKLLLLPGEHEIAVRQDGYMDFLQKIAVRPGEKQVVHVKMEKDPRLQMPQVTAEIKLDVIPRRAAVFVDGLFIGHVGEFNGLGRALLVAPGKRRVLISLPGYQNFETEIELVANQKSTIKTTLVKGGSVEGNPMGQPDSEEK
;
A
#
# COMPACT_ATOMS: atom_id res chain seq x y z
N MET A 1 18.27 6.09 56.88
CA MET A 1 19.18 5.39 57.81
C MET A 1 18.31 4.73 58.87
N ALA A 2 18.55 3.45 59.14
CA ALA A 2 17.85 2.56 60.08
C ALA A 2 16.53 1.87 59.62
N PRO A 3 16.29 0.60 60.03
CA PRO A 3 15.91 -0.52 59.14
C PRO A 3 14.81 -1.45 59.72
N PHE A 4 14.72 -2.70 59.21
CA PHE A 4 13.98 -3.89 59.72
C PHE A 4 12.46 -3.90 59.47
N ALA A 5 11.77 -5.00 59.13
CA ALA A 5 12.12 -6.42 59.04
C ALA A 5 11.15 -7.17 58.11
N SER A 6 11.67 -8.26 57.56
CA SER A 6 11.05 -9.50 57.06
C SER A 6 9.65 -9.89 57.54
N ARG A 7 8.80 -10.43 56.65
CA ARG A 7 8.60 -11.89 56.43
C ARG A 7 7.49 -12.19 55.39
N PRO A 8 7.50 -13.41 54.80
CA PRO A 8 6.77 -13.76 53.58
C PRO A 8 5.40 -14.39 53.88
N CYS A 9 4.45 -14.26 52.95
CA CYS A 9 3.21 -15.03 52.97
C CYS A 9 3.07 -15.80 51.66
N MET A 10 3.47 -17.07 51.69
CA MET A 10 3.15 -18.05 50.66
C MET A 10 1.66 -18.41 50.76
N LEU A 11 0.87 -18.07 49.75
CA LEU A 11 -0.43 -18.69 49.53
C LEU A 11 -0.33 -19.73 48.41
N ARG A 12 -0.21 -20.96 48.90
CA ARG A 12 -0.22 -22.23 48.21
C ARG A 12 -1.68 -22.57 47.87
N CYS A 13 -2.15 -22.24 46.68
CA CYS A 13 -3.42 -22.78 46.17
C CYS A 13 -3.16 -24.10 45.44
N SER A 14 -3.31 -25.18 46.20
CA SER A 14 -3.47 -26.55 45.71
C SER A 14 -4.81 -26.68 44.98
N LEU A 15 -4.78 -26.87 43.66
CA LEU A 15 -5.94 -27.32 42.89
C LEU A 15 -5.92 -28.86 42.79
N PRO A 16 -7.09 -29.51 42.90
CA PRO A 16 -7.21 -30.95 43.08
C PRO A 16 -6.94 -31.74 41.81
N ILE A 17 -6.22 -32.83 42.03
CA ILE A 17 -5.92 -33.93 41.12
C ILE A 17 -7.25 -34.65 40.79
N SER A 18 -7.68 -34.58 39.53
CA SER A 18 -8.77 -35.41 39.00
C SER A 18 -8.31 -36.86 38.84
N PRO A 19 -9.15 -37.85 39.18
CA PRO A 19 -8.78 -39.26 39.15
C PRO A 19 -8.73 -39.83 37.73
N ALA A 20 -7.66 -40.58 37.48
CA ALA A 20 -7.49 -41.44 36.32
C ALA A 20 -8.57 -42.54 36.32
N SER A 21 -9.44 -42.54 35.31
CA SER A 21 -10.35 -43.65 35.03
C SER A 21 -9.56 -44.82 34.46
N LYS A 22 -9.51 -45.92 35.22
CA LYS A 22 -9.16 -47.26 34.75
C LYS A 22 -10.00 -47.61 33.52
N TYR A 23 -9.34 -47.96 32.42
CA TYR A 23 -9.95 -48.77 31.39
C TYR A 23 -9.26 -50.13 31.39
N GLU A 24 -10.01 -51.10 31.90
CA GLU A 24 -9.73 -52.52 31.92
C GLU A 24 -9.62 -53.02 30.47
N GLY A 25 -8.42 -53.45 30.07
CA GLY A 25 -8.27 -54.32 28.92
C GLY A 25 -8.74 -55.72 29.30
N ASP A 26 -9.64 -56.28 28.51
CA ASP A 26 -9.57 -57.66 27.98
C ASP A 26 -10.94 -58.15 27.56
N LYS A 27 -11.12 -58.28 26.23
CA LYS A 27 -11.72 -59.49 25.63
C LYS A 27 -11.38 -59.53 24.15
N VAL A 28 -10.19 -60.09 23.94
CA VAL A 28 -9.72 -60.65 22.69
C VAL A 28 -10.64 -61.81 22.26
N MET A 29 -10.96 -61.83 20.96
CA MET A 29 -11.25 -63.01 20.15
C MET A 29 -12.65 -63.64 20.26
N LYS A 30 -13.50 -63.31 19.27
CA LYS A 30 -14.13 -64.25 18.32
C LYS A 30 -15.24 -63.55 17.55
N CYS A 31 -14.98 -63.22 16.29
CA CYS A 31 -15.93 -63.36 15.18
C CYS A 31 -15.25 -62.90 13.88
N LEU A 32 -14.27 -63.67 13.45
CA LEU A 32 -13.81 -63.63 12.07
C LEU A 32 -14.83 -64.40 11.23
N ARG A 33 -15.79 -63.69 10.61
CA ARG A 33 -16.44 -64.19 9.39
C ARG A 33 -17.18 -63.09 8.65
N GLY A 34 -16.46 -62.51 7.70
CA GLY A 34 -16.97 -62.09 6.39
C GLY A 34 -18.02 -60.99 6.37
N MET A 35 -17.60 -59.73 6.25
CA MET A 35 -18.40 -58.76 5.50
C MET A 35 -17.53 -57.61 4.95
N SER A 36 -17.22 -57.72 3.66
CA SER A 36 -16.86 -56.69 2.68
C SER A 36 -15.90 -55.56 3.08
N LEU A 37 -14.65 -55.69 2.64
CA LEU A 37 -13.59 -54.64 2.64
C LEU A 37 -13.92 -53.39 1.80
N TRP A 38 -15.09 -53.33 1.15
CA TRP A 38 -15.46 -52.25 0.23
C TRP A 38 -16.19 -51.08 0.90
N PHE A 39 -16.75 -51.26 2.10
CA PHE A 39 -17.57 -50.23 2.75
C PHE A 39 -16.80 -49.26 3.68
N CYS A 40 -15.63 -49.64 4.19
CA CYS A 40 -14.84 -48.74 5.05
C CYS A 40 -14.01 -47.71 4.27
N SER A 41 -13.72 -47.94 2.99
CA SER A 41 -12.97 -47.00 2.14
C SER A 41 -13.82 -45.79 1.72
N PHE A 42 -15.13 -45.99 1.48
CA PHE A 42 -16.03 -44.91 1.06
C PHE A 42 -16.37 -43.92 2.18
N ILE A 43 -16.44 -44.37 3.44
CA ILE A 43 -16.77 -43.50 4.58
C ILE A 43 -15.54 -42.66 4.99
N PHE A 44 -14.32 -43.18 4.80
CA PHE A 44 -13.09 -42.45 5.10
C PHE A 44 -12.73 -41.41 4.01
N LEU A 45 -13.11 -41.66 2.75
CA LEU A 45 -12.93 -40.71 1.64
C LEU A 45 -14.00 -39.59 1.64
N SER A 46 -15.17 -39.83 2.25
CA SER A 46 -16.24 -38.82 2.38
C SER A 46 -15.98 -37.80 3.49
N LEU A 47 -15.15 -38.10 4.48
CA LEU A 47 -14.87 -37.17 5.59
C LEU A 47 -13.78 -36.13 5.27
N LEU A 48 -13.06 -36.31 4.15
CA LEU A 48 -12.00 -35.39 3.69
C LEU A 48 -12.50 -34.30 2.72
N ALA A 49 -13.77 -34.34 2.32
CA ALA A 49 -14.35 -33.42 1.34
C ALA A 49 -15.09 -32.22 1.96
N PHE A 50 -15.10 -32.07 3.28
CA PHE A 50 -15.81 -30.97 3.96
C PHE A 50 -14.96 -30.33 5.05
N VAL A 51 -13.77 -29.84 4.68
CA VAL A 51 -13.14 -28.77 5.45
C VAL A 51 -13.71 -27.46 4.89
N PRO A 52 -14.65 -26.77 5.55
CA PRO A 52 -14.98 -25.42 5.16
C PRO A 52 -13.72 -24.58 5.37
N THR A 53 -13.14 -24.10 4.28
CA THR A 53 -12.08 -23.10 4.32
C THR A 53 -12.67 -21.84 4.94
N LEU A 54 -12.55 -21.69 6.26
CA LEU A 54 -12.83 -20.45 6.96
C LEU A 54 -11.76 -19.44 6.55
N TYR A 55 -12.00 -18.74 5.44
CA TYR A 55 -11.31 -17.49 5.19
C TYR A 55 -11.77 -16.51 6.26
N ALA A 56 -10.88 -16.22 7.21
CA ALA A 56 -11.06 -15.09 8.10
C ALA A 56 -11.05 -13.81 7.24
N GLY A 57 -12.24 -13.32 6.92
CA GLY A 57 -12.40 -11.97 6.37
C GLY A 57 -11.98 -10.99 7.44
N ASN A 58 -10.97 -10.16 7.17
CA ASN A 58 -10.65 -9.03 8.03
C ASN A 58 -11.72 -7.94 7.79
N ASP A 59 -12.91 -8.14 8.37
CA ASP A 59 -14.10 -7.27 8.22
C ASP A 59 -13.93 -5.87 8.85
N VAL A 60 -12.75 -5.59 9.41
CA VAL A 60 -12.42 -4.29 10.02
C VAL A 60 -12.04 -3.27 8.95
N LEU A 61 -11.36 -3.67 7.88
CA LEU A 61 -10.88 -2.71 6.87
C LEU A 61 -11.98 -2.42 5.85
N GLY A 62 -12.17 -1.14 5.53
CA GLY A 62 -12.96 -0.72 4.39
C GLY A 62 -12.11 -0.67 3.13
N GLU A 63 -12.73 -0.97 1.98
CA GLU A 63 -12.08 -0.90 0.67
C GLU A 63 -12.49 0.39 -0.06
N ILE A 64 -11.50 1.13 -0.57
CA ILE A 64 -11.74 2.27 -1.45
C ILE A 64 -11.29 1.92 -2.86
N GLU A 65 -12.21 2.02 -3.81
CA GLU A 65 -11.91 1.90 -5.24
C GLU A 65 -11.96 3.27 -5.91
N LEU A 66 -10.84 3.70 -6.49
CA LEU A 66 -10.77 4.94 -7.25
C LEU A 66 -10.98 4.63 -8.74
N VAL A 67 -11.93 5.31 -9.36
CA VAL A 67 -12.26 5.13 -10.78
C VAL A 67 -12.04 6.46 -11.51
N GLY A 68 -11.11 6.45 -12.47
CA GLY A 68 -10.87 7.57 -13.38
C GLY A 68 -11.26 7.22 -14.81
N ASP A 69 -11.92 8.15 -15.50
CA ASP A 69 -12.42 7.90 -16.86
C ASP A 69 -11.31 8.01 -17.90
N THR A 70 -10.47 9.04 -17.81
CA THR A 70 -9.44 9.32 -18.82
C THR A 70 -8.07 8.73 -18.44
N LYS A 71 -7.10 8.89 -19.33
CA LYS A 71 -5.73 8.47 -19.07
C LYS A 71 -5.09 9.30 -17.95
N VAL A 72 -5.46 10.59 -17.85
CA VAL A 72 -4.89 11.53 -16.89
C VAL A 72 -5.15 11.06 -15.48
N GLU A 73 -6.41 10.76 -15.14
CA GLU A 73 -6.74 10.29 -13.79
C GLU A 73 -6.03 8.97 -13.48
N LYS A 74 -5.92 8.07 -14.47
CA LYS A 74 -5.25 6.77 -14.33
C LYS A 74 -3.74 6.87 -14.03
N SER A 75 -3.05 7.87 -14.57
CA SER A 75 -1.63 8.15 -14.30
C SER A 75 -1.40 9.02 -13.07
N SER A 76 -2.45 9.69 -12.58
CA SER A 76 -2.34 10.64 -11.48
C SER A 76 -1.93 9.96 -10.18
N GLY A 77 -1.13 10.69 -9.40
CA GLY A 77 -0.70 10.25 -8.09
C GLY A 77 -1.85 10.31 -7.10
N VAL A 78 -1.85 9.40 -6.14
CA VAL A 78 -2.86 9.30 -5.09
C VAL A 78 -2.18 9.42 -3.73
N TRP A 79 -2.74 10.27 -2.89
CA TRP A 79 -2.37 10.44 -1.50
C TRP A 79 -3.57 10.14 -0.61
N ILE A 80 -3.30 9.41 0.47
CA ILE A 80 -4.25 9.17 1.55
C ILE A 80 -3.67 9.79 2.81
N ASP A 81 -4.40 10.70 3.44
CA ASP A 81 -3.97 11.43 4.64
C ASP A 81 -2.60 12.09 4.47
N ARG A 82 -2.39 12.67 3.28
CA ARG A 82 -1.14 13.27 2.80
C ARG A 82 0.00 12.29 2.53
N GLN A 83 -0.17 10.98 2.69
CA GLN A 83 0.84 9.99 2.35
C GLN A 83 0.65 9.49 0.91
N TYR A 84 1.71 9.55 0.08
CA TYR A 84 1.68 8.98 -1.26
C TYR A 84 1.55 7.46 -1.21
N VAL A 85 0.53 6.90 -1.86
CA VAL A 85 0.27 5.45 -1.88
C VAL A 85 0.60 4.80 -3.23
N GLY A 86 0.54 5.57 -4.31
CA GLY A 86 0.73 5.07 -5.67
C GLY A 86 0.03 5.95 -6.70
N TYR A 87 -0.12 5.44 -7.92
CA TYR A 87 -0.93 6.07 -8.96
C TYR A 87 -2.26 5.32 -9.17
N LEU A 88 -3.30 6.01 -9.62
CA LEU A 88 -4.67 5.48 -9.59
C LEU A 88 -4.81 4.10 -10.26
N HIS A 89 -4.22 3.90 -11.45
CA HIS A 89 -4.37 2.65 -12.19
C HIS A 89 -3.74 1.43 -11.50
N GLU A 90 -2.73 1.60 -10.63
CA GLU A 90 -2.14 0.46 -9.92
C GLU A 90 -2.91 0.05 -8.67
N LEU A 91 -3.79 0.90 -8.13
CA LEU A 91 -4.47 0.70 -6.85
C LEU A 91 -5.70 -0.21 -6.96
N LYS A 92 -5.50 -1.38 -7.57
CA LYS A 92 -6.53 -2.40 -7.80
C LYS A 92 -5.99 -3.81 -7.56
N GLY A 93 -6.88 -4.78 -7.39
CA GLY A 93 -6.49 -6.18 -7.15
C GLY A 93 -5.64 -6.31 -5.90
N ALA A 94 -4.39 -6.79 -6.03
CA ALA A 94 -3.48 -6.99 -4.91
C ALA A 94 -2.99 -5.68 -4.24
N LYS A 95 -3.12 -4.53 -4.91
CA LYS A 95 -2.75 -3.21 -4.38
C LYS A 95 -3.95 -2.31 -4.09
N LYS A 96 -5.13 -2.91 -3.91
CA LYS A 96 -6.34 -2.18 -3.54
C LYS A 96 -6.14 -1.38 -2.25
N LEU A 97 -6.84 -0.27 -2.12
CA LEU A 97 -6.76 0.57 -0.92
C LEU A 97 -7.64 -0.03 0.17
N LEU A 98 -7.00 -0.44 1.26
CA LEU A 98 -7.65 -0.91 2.48
C LEU A 98 -7.34 0.07 3.59
N LEU A 99 -8.36 0.74 4.11
CA LEU A 99 -8.25 1.77 5.12
C LEU A 99 -8.99 1.35 6.39
N LEU A 100 -8.55 1.89 7.52
CA LEU A 100 -9.26 1.70 8.78
C LEU A 100 -10.61 2.45 8.71
N PRO A 101 -11.61 2.04 9.50
CA PRO A 101 -12.84 2.80 9.64
C PRO A 101 -12.57 4.18 10.23
N GLY A 102 -13.16 5.21 9.65
CA GLY A 102 -12.93 6.59 10.06
C GLY A 102 -12.94 7.58 8.89
N GLU A 103 -12.66 8.84 9.20
CA GLU A 103 -12.52 9.89 8.18
C GLU A 103 -11.11 9.86 7.60
N HIS A 104 -11.04 9.80 6.27
CA HIS A 104 -9.79 9.86 5.52
C HIS A 104 -9.87 10.93 4.44
N GLU A 105 -8.74 11.59 4.17
CA GLU A 105 -8.61 12.55 3.07
C GLU A 105 -7.93 11.89 1.88
N ILE A 106 -8.61 11.88 0.74
CA ILE A 106 -8.09 11.42 -0.53
C ILE A 106 -7.71 12.64 -1.36
N ALA A 107 -6.47 12.68 -1.81
CA ALA A 107 -5.98 13.65 -2.77
C ALA A 107 -5.47 12.95 -4.03
N VAL A 108 -5.91 13.40 -5.19
CA VAL A 108 -5.37 12.96 -6.49
C VAL A 108 -4.77 14.17 -7.19
N ARG A 109 -3.48 14.07 -7.54
CA ARG A 109 -2.69 15.19 -8.07
C ARG A 109 -2.02 14.84 -9.38
N GLN A 110 -1.94 15.83 -10.26
CA GLN A 110 -1.28 15.75 -11.55
C GLN A 110 -0.91 17.15 -12.02
N ASP A 111 0.33 17.33 -12.48
CA ASP A 111 0.76 18.59 -13.08
C ASP A 111 -0.14 19.01 -14.26
N GLY A 112 -0.47 20.30 -14.32
CA GLY A 112 -1.40 20.86 -15.31
C GLY A 112 -2.88 20.72 -14.98
N TYR A 113 -3.23 20.11 -13.85
CA TYR A 113 -4.63 19.88 -13.42
C TYR A 113 -4.86 20.39 -12.00
N MET A 114 -6.11 20.70 -11.69
CA MET A 114 -6.53 20.99 -10.33
C MET A 114 -6.52 19.72 -9.48
N ASP A 115 -6.04 19.84 -8.25
CA ASP A 115 -6.08 18.77 -7.26
C ASP A 115 -7.52 18.33 -7.00
N PHE A 116 -7.77 17.03 -7.09
CA PHE A 116 -9.01 16.43 -6.63
C PHE A 116 -8.86 16.10 -5.14
N LEU A 117 -9.65 16.75 -4.29
CA LEU A 117 -9.65 16.55 -2.84
C LEU A 117 -11.02 16.08 -2.37
N GLN A 118 -11.06 14.95 -1.66
CA GLN A 118 -12.30 14.40 -1.12
C GLN A 118 -12.07 13.80 0.26
N LYS A 119 -12.89 14.20 1.23
CA LYS A 119 -12.99 13.50 2.53
C LYS A 119 -14.02 12.39 2.43
N ILE A 120 -13.69 11.23 2.97
CA ILE A 120 -14.55 10.05 2.96
C ILE A 120 -14.59 9.38 4.32
N ALA A 121 -15.80 9.01 4.74
CA ALA A 121 -16.04 8.20 5.93
C ALA A 121 -15.96 6.71 5.54
N VAL A 122 -14.82 6.08 5.80
CA VAL A 122 -14.61 4.65 5.55
C VAL A 122 -15.41 3.84 6.56
N ARG A 123 -16.24 2.90 6.07
CA ARG A 123 -16.97 1.96 6.91
C ARG A 123 -16.30 0.59 6.90
N PRO A 124 -16.34 -0.16 8.03
CA PRO A 124 -15.75 -1.49 8.11
C PRO A 124 -16.39 -2.46 7.11
N GLY A 125 -15.57 -3.20 6.36
CA GLY A 125 -16.02 -4.22 5.42
C GLY A 125 -16.78 -3.70 4.19
N GLU A 126 -17.02 -2.39 4.09
CA GLU A 126 -17.69 -1.78 2.96
C GLU A 126 -16.69 -1.45 1.85
N LYS A 127 -17.08 -1.73 0.61
CA LYS A 127 -16.39 -1.22 -0.58
C LYS A 127 -17.07 0.06 -1.06
N GLN A 128 -16.35 1.18 -1.02
CA GLN A 128 -16.82 2.46 -1.53
C GLN A 128 -16.09 2.82 -2.82
N VAL A 129 -16.84 3.26 -3.83
CA VAL A 129 -16.29 3.66 -5.13
C VAL A 129 -16.27 5.18 -5.21
N VAL A 130 -15.11 5.76 -5.49
CA VAL A 130 -14.93 7.19 -5.68
C VAL A 130 -14.57 7.45 -7.14
N HIS A 131 -15.45 8.17 -7.82
CA HIS A 131 -15.20 8.62 -9.19
C HIS A 131 -14.33 9.88 -9.16
N VAL A 132 -13.12 9.76 -9.69
CA VAL A 132 -12.16 10.85 -9.80
C VAL A 132 -12.32 11.48 -11.17
N LYS A 133 -12.54 12.80 -11.18
CA LYS A 133 -12.59 13.59 -12.40
C LYS A 133 -11.68 14.80 -12.22
N MET A 134 -10.73 14.97 -13.13
CA MET A 134 -9.77 16.06 -13.07
C MET A 134 -10.08 17.13 -14.10
N GLU A 135 -9.84 18.38 -13.72
CA GLU A 135 -10.04 19.55 -14.57
C GLU A 135 -8.68 20.23 -14.79
N LYS A 136 -8.42 20.67 -16.03
CA LYS A 136 -7.19 21.38 -16.34
C LYS A 136 -7.14 22.69 -15.57
N ASP A 137 -5.98 23.04 -15.04
CA ASP A 137 -5.82 24.34 -14.39
C ASP A 137 -5.74 25.45 -15.48
N PRO A 138 -6.72 26.36 -15.58
CA PRO A 138 -6.70 27.42 -16.57
C PRO A 138 -5.63 28.47 -16.31
N ARG A 139 -5.02 28.49 -15.12
CA ARG A 139 -3.98 29.45 -14.73
C ARG A 139 -2.61 29.02 -15.23
N LEU A 140 -2.44 27.76 -15.61
CA LEU A 140 -1.17 27.22 -16.07
C LEU A 140 -0.87 27.68 -17.50
N GLN A 141 0.21 28.44 -17.68
CA GLN A 141 0.76 28.75 -18.99
C GLN A 141 1.84 27.75 -19.35
N MET A 142 1.65 27.04 -20.46
CA MET A 142 2.67 26.14 -20.96
C MET A 142 3.86 26.96 -21.48
N PRO A 143 5.10 26.60 -21.09
CA PRO A 143 6.29 27.29 -21.57
C PRO A 143 6.45 27.08 -23.07
N GLN A 144 6.83 28.14 -23.79
CA GLN A 144 7.07 28.10 -25.24
C GLN A 144 8.29 27.26 -25.62
N VAL A 145 9.22 27.09 -24.67
CA VAL A 145 10.46 26.35 -24.83
C VAL A 145 10.57 25.35 -23.69
N THR A 146 10.91 24.11 -24.02
CA THR A 146 11.06 23.02 -23.05
C THR A 146 12.47 22.43 -23.11
N ALA A 147 12.85 21.74 -22.04
CA ALA A 147 14.00 20.86 -21.95
C ALA A 147 13.50 19.44 -21.67
N GLU A 148 14.26 18.44 -22.13
CA GLU A 148 13.92 17.04 -21.95
C GLU A 148 14.74 16.41 -20.81
N ILE A 149 14.07 15.74 -19.88
CA ILE A 149 14.69 14.90 -18.87
C ILE A 149 14.37 13.44 -19.17
N LYS A 150 15.40 12.64 -19.44
CA LYS A 150 15.27 11.19 -19.57
C LYS A 150 15.52 10.52 -18.22
N LEU A 151 14.54 9.74 -17.77
CA LEU A 151 14.62 9.01 -16.51
C LEU A 151 14.92 7.53 -16.77
N ASP A 152 16.05 7.07 -16.26
CA ASP A 152 16.43 5.66 -16.22
C ASP A 152 16.56 5.24 -14.77
N VAL A 153 15.40 5.03 -14.13
CA VAL A 153 15.31 4.78 -12.70
C VAL A 153 14.62 3.47 -12.38
N ILE A 154 15.19 2.74 -11.42
CA ILE A 154 14.64 1.48 -10.92
C ILE A 154 14.28 1.68 -9.44
N PRO A 155 13.05 1.38 -9.01
CA PRO A 155 11.93 0.80 -9.77
C PRO A 155 11.10 1.83 -10.58
N ARG A 156 10.49 1.37 -11.68
CA ARG A 156 9.69 2.22 -12.61
C ARG A 156 8.41 2.81 -12.02
N ARG A 157 7.95 2.31 -10.86
CA ARG A 157 6.75 2.81 -10.18
C ARG A 157 7.01 4.03 -9.30
N ALA A 158 8.27 4.46 -9.15
CA ALA A 158 8.59 5.61 -8.32
C ALA A 158 7.91 6.88 -8.86
N ALA A 159 7.41 7.69 -7.94
CA ALA A 159 6.83 8.99 -8.22
C ALA A 159 7.95 9.99 -8.53
N VAL A 160 7.69 10.87 -9.49
CA VAL A 160 8.61 11.90 -9.93
C VAL A 160 7.99 13.26 -9.64
N PHE A 161 8.73 14.08 -8.92
CA PHE A 161 8.37 15.43 -8.56
C PHE A 161 9.37 16.40 -9.16
N VAL A 162 8.89 17.52 -9.68
CA VAL A 162 9.72 18.63 -10.15
C VAL A 162 9.27 19.88 -9.41
N ASP A 163 10.19 20.49 -8.66
CA ASP A 163 9.92 21.64 -7.79
C ASP A 163 8.74 21.40 -6.84
N GLY A 164 8.63 20.16 -6.35
CA GLY A 164 7.54 19.71 -5.48
C GLY A 164 6.28 19.25 -6.22
N LEU A 165 6.07 19.60 -7.49
CA LEU A 165 4.88 19.20 -8.22
C LEU A 165 4.99 17.76 -8.74
N PHE A 166 3.95 16.95 -8.53
CA PHE A 166 3.89 15.60 -9.06
C PHE A 166 3.66 15.62 -10.58
N ILE A 167 4.62 15.14 -11.35
CA ILE A 167 4.50 15.11 -12.81
C ILE A 167 4.01 13.75 -13.33
N GLY A 168 4.35 12.68 -12.62
CA GLY A 168 3.99 11.31 -13.00
C GLY A 168 4.91 10.28 -12.36
N HIS A 169 4.88 9.06 -12.87
CA HIS A 169 5.77 7.99 -12.43
C HIS A 169 6.91 7.73 -13.43
N VAL A 170 8.03 7.17 -12.97
CA VAL A 170 9.21 6.92 -13.82
C VAL A 170 8.85 6.16 -15.09
N GLY A 171 7.99 5.14 -14.99
CA GLY A 171 7.53 4.32 -16.11
C GLY A 171 6.86 5.06 -17.27
N GLU A 172 6.39 6.29 -17.06
CA GLU A 172 5.85 7.14 -18.13
C GLU A 172 6.94 7.82 -18.94
N PHE A 173 8.06 8.12 -18.30
CA PHE A 173 9.18 8.85 -18.90
C PHE A 173 10.34 7.92 -19.27
N ASN A 174 10.27 6.66 -18.88
CA ASN A 174 11.23 5.64 -19.24
C ASN A 174 10.84 4.98 -20.59
N GLY A 175 11.71 5.04 -21.59
CA GLY A 175 11.47 4.38 -22.89
C GLY A 175 12.08 5.10 -24.08
N LEU A 176 11.95 4.50 -25.26
CA LEU A 176 12.37 5.13 -26.52
C LEU A 176 11.36 6.23 -26.88
N GLY A 177 11.84 7.47 -27.07
CA GLY A 177 11.00 8.62 -27.41
C GLY A 177 10.13 9.16 -26.27
N ARG A 178 10.35 8.70 -25.03
CA ARG A 178 9.68 9.23 -23.83
C ARG A 178 10.69 10.03 -23.00
N ALA A 179 10.27 11.22 -22.60
CA ALA A 179 11.03 12.12 -21.74
C ALA A 179 10.04 13.00 -20.99
N LEU A 180 10.48 13.47 -19.83
CA LEU A 180 9.78 14.48 -19.06
C LEU A 180 10.12 15.85 -19.65
N LEU A 181 9.10 16.63 -19.99
CA LEU A 181 9.25 17.98 -20.54
C LEU A 181 9.08 19.00 -19.42
N VAL A 182 10.09 19.84 -19.22
CA VAL A 182 10.09 20.88 -18.16
C VAL A 182 10.58 22.18 -18.75
N ALA A 183 10.17 23.32 -18.18
CA ALA A 183 10.73 24.59 -18.60
C ALA A 183 12.24 24.67 -18.25
N PRO A 184 13.07 25.27 -19.11
CA PRO A 184 14.50 25.45 -18.85
C PRO A 184 14.79 26.23 -17.55
N GLY A 185 16.00 26.08 -17.03
CA GLY A 185 16.45 26.67 -15.77
C GLY A 185 16.90 25.64 -14.74
N LYS A 186 17.26 26.11 -13.55
CA LYS A 186 17.57 25.24 -12.41
C LYS A 186 16.28 24.67 -11.85
N ARG A 187 16.23 23.34 -11.72
CA ARG A 187 15.05 22.59 -11.29
C ARG A 187 15.44 21.53 -10.28
N ARG A 188 14.60 21.36 -9.26
CA ARG A 188 14.78 20.33 -8.23
C ARG A 188 13.95 19.12 -8.60
N VAL A 189 14.60 17.99 -8.84
CA VAL A 189 13.94 16.72 -9.15
C VAL A 189 14.01 15.82 -7.93
N LEU A 190 12.84 15.41 -7.44
CA LEU A 190 12.69 14.44 -6.37
C LEU A 190 12.05 13.18 -6.92
N ILE A 191 12.64 12.02 -6.62
CA ILE A 191 12.10 10.72 -6.96
C ILE A 191 11.86 9.97 -5.65
N SER A 192 10.60 9.62 -5.41
CA SER A 192 10.18 9.01 -4.16
C SER A 192 9.36 7.75 -4.39
N LEU A 193 9.53 6.78 -3.51
CA LEU A 193 8.67 5.61 -3.48
C LEU A 193 8.55 5.06 -2.06
N PRO A 194 7.34 4.72 -1.57
CA PRO A 194 7.16 4.14 -0.25
C PRO A 194 8.03 2.89 -0.03
N GLY A 195 8.78 2.88 1.06
CA GLY A 195 9.74 1.82 1.42
C GLY A 195 11.12 1.94 0.77
N TYR A 196 11.37 3.00 0.01
CA TYR A 196 12.65 3.32 -0.62
C TYR A 196 13.17 4.67 -0.13
N GLN A 197 14.48 4.84 -0.17
CA GLN A 197 15.12 6.12 0.10
C GLN A 197 14.79 7.10 -1.02
N ASN A 198 14.39 8.31 -0.66
CA ASN A 198 14.17 9.40 -1.59
C ASN A 198 15.49 9.75 -2.31
N PHE A 199 15.43 9.92 -3.62
CA PHE A 199 16.53 10.44 -4.42
C PHE A 199 16.19 11.86 -4.83
N GLU A 200 17.09 12.79 -4.56
CA GLU A 200 16.88 14.19 -4.84
C GLU A 200 18.11 14.77 -5.53
N THR A 201 17.89 15.55 -6.59
CA THR A 201 18.95 16.19 -7.34
C THR A 201 18.48 17.54 -7.88
N GLU A 202 19.38 18.51 -7.89
CA GLU A 202 19.20 19.75 -8.65
C GLU A 202 19.88 19.58 -10.00
N ILE A 203 19.21 19.99 -11.07
CA ILE A 203 19.76 19.96 -12.43
C ILE A 203 19.53 21.30 -13.10
N GLU A 204 20.53 21.74 -13.87
CA GLU A 204 20.40 22.91 -14.73
C GLU A 204 19.98 22.47 -16.13
N LEU A 205 18.79 22.88 -16.54
CA LEU A 205 18.20 22.52 -17.83
C LEU A 205 18.39 23.63 -18.84
N VAL A 206 18.96 23.28 -19.99
CA VAL A 206 19.09 24.19 -21.12
C VAL A 206 17.98 23.89 -22.13
N ALA A 207 17.43 24.95 -22.72
CA ALA A 207 16.42 24.88 -23.77
C ALA A 207 16.80 23.90 -24.89
N ASN A 208 15.85 23.04 -25.28
CA ASN A 208 15.99 22.03 -26.33
C ASN A 208 17.14 21.02 -26.12
N GLN A 209 17.70 20.94 -24.91
CA GLN A 209 18.69 19.93 -24.55
C GLN A 209 18.07 18.75 -23.80
N LYS A 210 18.77 17.63 -23.84
CA LYS A 210 18.39 16.39 -23.17
C LYS A 210 19.33 16.11 -22.01
N SER A 211 18.79 16.06 -20.80
CA SER A 211 19.50 15.64 -19.60
C SER A 211 19.05 14.23 -19.20
N THR A 212 19.95 13.37 -18.76
CA THR A 212 19.60 11.99 -18.35
C THR A 212 19.91 11.78 -16.88
N ILE A 213 18.92 11.36 -16.10
CA ILE A 213 19.10 10.92 -14.72
C ILE A 213 19.05 9.40 -14.70
N LYS A 214 20.15 8.78 -14.26
CA LYS A 214 20.25 7.34 -14.06
C LYS A 214 20.46 7.05 -12.57
N THR A 215 19.56 6.31 -11.96
CA THR A 215 19.71 5.93 -10.55
C THR A 215 18.91 4.67 -10.21
N THR A 216 19.32 3.98 -9.15
CA THR A 216 18.57 2.85 -8.57
C THR A 216 18.23 3.21 -7.15
N LEU A 217 16.94 3.26 -6.82
CA LEU A 217 16.49 3.57 -5.47
C LEU A 217 16.85 2.44 -4.52
N VAL A 218 17.41 2.80 -3.37
CA VAL A 218 17.78 1.87 -2.31
C VAL A 218 16.57 1.59 -1.43
N LYS A 219 16.29 0.31 -1.17
CA LYS A 219 15.21 -0.09 -0.25
C LYS A 219 15.64 0.21 1.19
N GLY A 220 14.75 0.78 2.00
CA GLY A 220 15.03 1.12 3.40
C GLY A 220 14.85 2.58 3.78
N GLY A 221 14.16 3.38 2.96
CA GLY A 221 13.72 4.72 3.37
C GLY A 221 12.59 4.64 4.40
N SER A 222 12.54 5.60 5.32
CA SER A 222 11.46 5.78 6.29
C SER A 222 10.14 6.10 5.59
N VAL A 223 9.03 5.55 6.09
CA VAL A 223 7.64 5.84 5.63
C VAL A 223 7.29 7.33 5.80
N GLU A 224 8.09 8.04 6.59
CA GLU A 224 7.99 9.46 6.92
C GLU A 224 8.46 10.43 5.83
N GLY A 225 9.00 9.92 4.72
CA GLY A 225 9.32 10.75 3.56
C GLY A 225 8.04 11.19 2.84
N ASN A 226 7.19 11.98 3.48
CA ASN A 226 6.08 12.64 2.83
C ASN A 226 6.66 13.46 1.67
N PRO A 227 6.40 13.12 0.39
CA PRO A 227 6.86 13.95 -0.71
C PRO A 227 5.97 15.21 -0.70
N MET A 228 6.36 16.17 0.12
CA MET A 228 5.70 17.46 0.25
C MET A 228 5.85 18.17 -1.09
N GLY A 229 4.76 18.17 -1.85
CA GLY A 229 4.52 19.06 -2.98
C GLY A 229 3.70 20.27 -2.59
N GLN A 230 3.75 20.67 -1.32
CA GLN A 230 3.09 21.88 -0.87
C GLN A 230 4.10 23.02 -1.03
N PRO A 231 3.82 24.06 -1.84
CA PRO A 231 4.61 25.26 -1.78
C PRO A 231 4.50 25.79 -0.36
N ASP A 232 5.66 26.01 0.26
CA ASP A 232 5.78 26.72 1.52
C ASP A 232 4.97 28.00 1.39
N SER A 233 3.81 28.06 2.04
CA SER A 233 3.05 29.29 2.12
C SER A 233 3.87 30.16 3.04
N GLU A 234 4.54 31.14 2.45
CA GLU A 234 5.21 32.23 3.16
C GLU A 234 4.33 32.71 4.31
N GLU A 235 4.85 32.50 5.50
CA GLU A 235 4.47 33.20 6.72
C GLU A 235 4.55 34.71 6.44
N LYS A 236 3.42 35.40 6.57
CA LYS A 236 3.37 36.85 6.72
C LYS A 236 2.37 37.24 7.78
#